data_AF-A0A9X9MPD3-F1
#
_entry.id   AF-A0A9X9MPD3-F1
#
_cell.length_a   1.000
_cell.length_b   1.000
_cell.length_c   1.000
_cell.angle_alpha   90.00
_cell.angle_beta   90.00
_cell.angle_gamma   90.00
#
_symmetry.space_group_name_H-M   'P 1'
#
loop_
_entity.id
_entity.type
_entity.pdbx_description
1 polymer ?
#
loop_
_entity_poly.entity_id
_entity_poly.type
_entity_poly.pdbx_seq_one_letter_code
_entity_poly.pdbx_strand_id
1 'polypeptide(L)'
;MEGVKIEQVTANPQLSELEDAAKCPRSTTSRHALLTSNNGLILTPVDDLEIVTSTGIVDAHNELLKAKAAFQIRKNIVESILIANPLLESAQADTSESVSDRRLSPLLRRRDELSLCLTKLAKKEEKMMAELLEKEADNIRIARENTNLAATMLELAEKGRYPQHHSSFEDTAVQKEIFAMESMLYASRQKWKMMKETASAAVAGSGVAWARDPELLLLVLDDE
;
A
#
# COMPACT_ATOMS: atom_id res chain seq x y z
N MET A 1 -61.16 -45.16 21.68
CA MET A 1 -62.25 -44.27 21.24
C MET A 1 -62.19 -43.02 22.11
N GLU A 2 -62.57 -41.88 21.56
CA GLU A 2 -62.29 -40.50 22.01
C GLU A 2 -60.97 -39.99 21.40
N GLY A 3 -60.93 -39.19 20.32
CA GLY A 3 -61.91 -38.25 19.78
C GLY A 3 -61.43 -36.82 20.05
N VAL A 4 -60.35 -36.41 19.38
CA VAL A 4 -59.76 -35.06 19.52
C VAL A 4 -60.67 -34.05 18.81
N LYS A 5 -61.19 -33.10 19.59
CA LYS A 5 -61.94 -31.93 19.10
C LYS A 5 -61.03 -31.07 18.22
N ILE A 6 -61.45 -30.85 16.99
CA ILE A 6 -60.92 -29.83 16.09
C ILE A 6 -61.77 -28.58 16.33
N GLU A 7 -61.19 -27.55 16.95
CA GLU A 7 -61.80 -26.22 16.97
C GLU A 7 -61.63 -25.56 15.60
N GLN A 8 -62.76 -25.14 15.05
CA GLN A 8 -62.85 -24.39 13.81
C GLN A 8 -62.43 -22.94 14.08
N VAL A 9 -61.35 -22.50 13.44
CA VAL A 9 -61.05 -21.07 13.30
C VAL A 9 -61.76 -20.60 12.03
N THR A 10 -62.80 -19.82 12.27
CA THR A 10 -63.66 -19.14 11.31
C THR A 10 -62.84 -18.30 10.33
N ALA A 11 -62.94 -18.65 9.04
CA ALA A 11 -62.47 -17.84 7.94
C ALA A 11 -63.31 -16.56 7.85
N ASN A 12 -62.66 -15.40 7.99
CA ASN A 12 -63.28 -14.09 7.85
C ASN A 12 -63.14 -13.66 6.37
N PRO A 13 -64.24 -13.43 5.63
CA PRO A 13 -64.21 -13.22 4.18
C PRO A 13 -64.22 -11.72 3.87
N GLN A 14 -63.07 -11.03 3.92
CA GLN A 14 -62.96 -9.62 3.53
C GLN A 14 -61.61 -9.25 2.87
N LEU A 15 -60.90 -10.23 2.28
CA LEU A 15 -59.67 -9.99 1.51
C LEU A 15 -59.92 -10.07 0.00
N SER A 16 -60.96 -9.38 -0.50
CA SER A 16 -61.31 -9.40 -1.92
C SER A 16 -61.77 -8.05 -2.50
N GLU A 17 -61.68 -6.95 -1.74
CA GLU A 17 -62.14 -5.63 -2.23
C GLU A 17 -61.15 -4.48 -1.94
N LEU A 18 -59.84 -4.73 -1.97
CA LEU A 18 -58.82 -3.65 -1.91
C LEU A 18 -57.72 -3.78 -2.99
N GLU A 19 -58.00 -4.44 -4.11
CA GLU A 19 -57.13 -4.41 -5.31
C GLU A 19 -57.57 -3.41 -6.39
N ASP A 20 -58.68 -2.69 -6.21
CA ASP A 20 -59.23 -1.80 -7.25
C ASP A 20 -58.90 -0.29 -7.10
N ALA A 21 -57.94 0.07 -6.24
CA ALA A 21 -57.50 1.47 -6.08
C ALA A 21 -56.09 1.78 -6.64
N ALA A 22 -55.53 0.92 -7.52
CA ALA A 22 -54.24 1.16 -8.19
C ALA A 22 -54.37 1.33 -9.71
N LYS A 23 -55.50 1.90 -10.19
CA LYS A 23 -55.69 2.21 -11.62
C LYS A 23 -55.21 3.63 -11.93
N CYS A 24 -53.91 3.79 -12.10
CA CYS A 24 -53.34 5.00 -12.69
C CYS A 24 -53.77 5.12 -14.16
N PRO A 25 -54.30 6.28 -14.63
CA PRO A 25 -54.62 6.47 -16.03
C PRO A 25 -53.31 6.55 -16.85
N ARG A 26 -53.18 5.66 -17.83
CA ARG A 26 -52.19 5.79 -18.91
C ARG A 26 -52.59 6.97 -19.79
N SER A 27 -52.06 8.16 -19.53
CA SER A 27 -52.06 9.26 -20.50
C SER A 27 -50.78 9.19 -21.34
N THR A 28 -50.95 8.70 -22.55
CA THR A 28 -50.12 9.08 -23.69
C THR A 28 -50.28 10.57 -23.94
N THR A 29 -49.21 11.38 -23.87
CA THR A 29 -49.00 12.59 -24.68
C THR A 29 -47.61 13.21 -24.41
N SER A 30 -46.85 13.34 -25.50
CA SER A 30 -45.73 14.28 -25.75
C SER A 30 -44.58 14.40 -24.74
N ARG A 31 -43.56 13.55 -24.92
CA ARG A 31 -42.16 13.97 -24.74
C ARG A 31 -41.66 14.59 -26.06
N HIS A 32 -41.91 15.88 -26.24
CA HIS A 32 -41.16 16.68 -27.19
C HIS A 32 -40.09 17.49 -26.45
N ALA A 33 -38.89 17.46 -27.03
CA ALA A 33 -37.79 18.40 -26.85
C ALA A 33 -37.15 18.50 -25.45
N LEU A 34 -35.97 17.90 -25.32
CA LEU A 34 -34.69 18.63 -25.12
C LEU A 34 -33.58 17.63 -24.81
N LEU A 35 -33.14 16.89 -25.84
CA LEU A 35 -31.80 16.31 -25.91
C LEU A 35 -31.29 16.49 -27.33
N THR A 36 -31.07 17.74 -27.71
CA THR A 36 -30.15 18.09 -28.78
C THR A 36 -28.85 18.54 -28.14
N SER A 37 -28.00 17.58 -27.80
CA SER A 37 -26.56 17.78 -27.83
C SER A 37 -26.03 16.74 -28.79
N ASN A 38 -25.90 17.17 -30.03
CA ASN A 38 -25.28 16.43 -31.11
C ASN A 38 -23.88 16.02 -30.68
N ASN A 39 -23.65 14.72 -30.52
CA ASN A 39 -22.35 14.10 -30.79
C ASN A 39 -22.67 12.79 -31.48
N GLY A 40 -22.89 12.88 -32.79
CA GLY A 40 -23.00 11.72 -33.66
C GLY A 40 -21.68 10.96 -33.63
N LEU A 41 -21.72 9.77 -33.04
CA LEU A 41 -20.70 8.76 -33.26
C LEU A 41 -20.85 8.27 -34.70
N ILE A 42 -20.29 9.02 -35.64
CA ILE A 42 -19.99 8.51 -36.97
C ILE A 42 -18.74 7.66 -36.78
N LEU A 43 -18.92 6.33 -36.78
CA LEU A 43 -17.83 5.40 -37.01
C LEU A 43 -17.33 5.63 -38.43
N THR A 44 -16.36 6.52 -38.59
CA THR A 44 -15.58 6.62 -39.82
C THR A 44 -14.67 5.39 -39.92
N PRO A 45 -14.36 4.92 -41.15
CA PRO A 45 -13.50 3.76 -41.34
C PRO A 45 -12.12 4.05 -40.75
N VAL A 46 -11.56 3.04 -40.10
CA VAL A 46 -10.19 3.01 -39.58
C VAL A 46 -9.24 2.94 -40.77
N ASP A 47 -8.95 4.08 -41.37
CA ASP A 47 -7.84 4.29 -42.28
C ASP A 47 -7.08 5.50 -41.76
N ASP A 48 -6.12 5.24 -40.88
CA ASP A 48 -4.86 5.97 -40.76
C ASP A 48 -4.01 5.19 -39.76
N LEU A 49 -3.18 4.28 -40.29
CA LEU A 49 -2.06 3.70 -39.56
C LEU A 49 -1.03 4.82 -39.38
N GLU A 50 -1.32 5.74 -38.45
CA GLU A 50 -0.48 6.88 -38.14
C GLU A 50 0.85 6.33 -37.60
N ILE A 51 1.92 6.60 -38.34
CA ILE A 51 3.28 6.33 -37.88
C ILE A 51 3.41 7.05 -36.54
N VAL A 52 3.54 6.26 -35.46
CA VAL A 52 3.67 6.78 -34.10
C VAL A 52 4.97 7.59 -34.03
N THR A 53 4.85 8.88 -34.34
CA THR A 53 5.91 9.86 -34.16
C THR A 53 6.08 10.09 -32.66
N SER A 54 7.31 10.32 -32.20
CA SER A 54 7.58 10.61 -30.78
C SER A 54 6.77 11.80 -30.25
N THR A 55 6.37 12.72 -31.14
CA THR A 55 5.50 13.85 -30.86
C THR A 55 4.05 13.43 -30.60
N GLY A 56 3.49 12.51 -31.37
CA GLY A 56 2.13 11.99 -31.15
C GLY A 56 1.97 11.24 -29.82
N ILE A 57 3.02 10.54 -29.37
CA ILE A 57 3.05 9.91 -28.04
C ILE A 57 3.00 10.97 -26.93
N VAL A 58 3.77 12.05 -27.06
CA VAL A 58 3.82 13.13 -26.06
C VAL A 58 2.48 13.87 -25.99
N ASP A 59 1.86 14.13 -27.14
CA ASP A 59 0.55 14.79 -27.20
C ASP A 59 -0.56 13.90 -26.61
N ALA A 60 -0.58 12.61 -26.95
CA ALA A 60 -1.50 11.64 -26.34
C ALA A 60 -1.27 11.48 -24.83
N HIS A 61 -0.02 11.52 -24.37
CA HIS A 61 0.31 11.49 -22.94
C HIS A 61 -0.21 12.74 -22.22
N ASN A 62 0.00 13.93 -22.80
CA ASN A 62 -0.49 15.18 -22.26
C ASN A 62 -2.03 15.23 -22.22
N GLU A 63 -2.69 14.69 -23.25
CA GLU A 63 -4.15 14.57 -23.29
C GLU A 63 -4.67 13.61 -22.22
N LEU A 64 -4.03 12.46 -22.03
CA LEU A 64 -4.33 11.52 -20.94
C LEU A 64 -4.17 12.18 -19.57
N LEU A 65 -3.09 12.93 -19.35
CA LEU A 65 -2.87 13.66 -18.08
C LEU A 65 -3.93 14.71 -17.84
N LYS A 66 -4.32 15.48 -18.86
CA LYS A 66 -5.43 16.46 -18.79
C LYS A 66 -6.75 15.77 -18.46
N ALA A 67 -7.05 14.66 -19.13
CA ALA A 67 -8.26 13.88 -18.89
C ALA A 67 -8.29 13.29 -17.47
N LYS A 68 -7.17 12.76 -16.99
CA LYS A 68 -7.01 12.24 -15.62
C LYS A 68 -7.21 13.35 -14.58
N ALA A 69 -6.60 14.51 -14.78
CA ALA A 69 -6.78 15.66 -13.90
C ALA A 69 -8.25 16.13 -13.87
N ALA A 70 -8.88 16.28 -15.04
CA ALA A 70 -10.28 16.66 -15.14
C ALA A 70 -11.22 15.63 -14.49
N PHE A 71 -10.94 14.33 -14.65
CA PHE A 71 -11.68 13.26 -13.99
C PHE A 71 -11.53 13.34 -12.47
N GLN A 72 -10.31 13.54 -11.96
CA GLN A 72 -10.05 13.65 -10.53
C GLN A 72 -10.78 14.84 -9.92
N ILE A 73 -10.80 16.00 -10.60
CA ILE A 73 -11.53 17.19 -10.14
C ILE A 73 -13.04 16.90 -10.10
N ARG A 74 -13.62 16.32 -11.17
CA ARG A 74 -15.05 15.98 -11.19
C ARG A 74 -15.40 14.97 -10.09
N LYS A 75 -14.56 13.95 -9.89
CA LYS A 75 -14.73 12.96 -8.81
C LYS A 75 -14.76 13.66 -7.45
N ASN A 76 -13.79 14.52 -7.18
CA ASN A 76 -13.73 15.26 -5.91
C ASN A 76 -14.95 16.18 -5.72
N ILE A 77 -15.44 16.83 -6.78
CA ILE A 77 -16.65 17.67 -6.72
C ILE A 77 -17.88 16.81 -6.38
N VAL A 78 -18.07 15.67 -7.06
CA VAL A 78 -19.20 14.76 -6.80
C VAL A 78 -19.13 14.20 -5.39
N GLU A 79 -17.96 13.76 -4.93
CA GLU A 79 -17.76 13.31 -3.54
C GLU A 79 -18.07 14.43 -2.54
N SER A 80 -17.62 15.66 -2.80
CA SER A 80 -17.91 16.81 -1.94
C SER A 80 -19.41 17.10 -1.87
N ILE A 81 -20.13 17.04 -2.99
CA ILE A 81 -21.59 17.27 -3.02
C ILE A 81 -22.31 16.16 -2.25
N LEU A 82 -21.92 14.89 -2.45
CA LEU A 82 -22.52 13.74 -1.76
C LEU A 82 -22.31 13.79 -0.24
N ILE A 83 -21.19 14.37 0.23
CA ILE A 83 -20.89 14.52 1.65
C ILE A 83 -21.56 15.77 2.24
N ALA A 84 -21.55 16.89 1.51
CA ALA A 84 -21.98 18.20 2.00
C ALA A 84 -23.50 18.44 1.94
N ASN A 85 -24.20 17.95 0.90
CA ASN A 85 -25.66 18.13 0.81
C ASN A 85 -26.42 17.55 2.01
N PRO A 86 -26.21 16.27 2.40
CA PRO A 86 -26.92 15.72 3.56
C PRO A 86 -26.51 16.38 4.88
N LEU A 87 -25.30 16.96 4.96
CA LEU A 87 -24.90 17.77 6.11
C LEU A 87 -25.73 19.05 6.21
N LEU A 88 -25.84 19.80 5.11
CA LEU A 88 -26.58 21.06 5.07
C LEU A 88 -28.07 20.84 5.28
N GLU A 89 -28.65 19.81 4.67
CA GLU A 89 -30.05 19.43 4.89
C GLU A 89 -30.31 19.04 6.35
N SER A 90 -29.43 18.24 6.97
CA SER A 90 -29.58 17.84 8.37
C SER A 90 -29.41 19.00 9.36
N ALA A 91 -28.59 20.01 9.04
CA ALA A 91 -28.40 21.20 9.87
C ALA A 91 -29.58 22.18 9.77
N GLN A 92 -30.34 22.13 8.68
CA GLN A 92 -31.52 22.98 8.45
C GLN A 92 -32.84 22.31 8.89
N ALA A 93 -32.79 21.04 9.32
CA ALA A 93 -33.95 20.23 9.71
C ALA A 93 -34.68 20.71 10.98
N ASP A 94 -34.17 21.74 11.67
CA ASP A 94 -34.77 22.33 12.88
C ASP A 94 -36.20 22.89 12.67
N THR A 95 -36.66 23.02 11.43
CA THR A 95 -37.95 23.66 11.11
C THR A 95 -39.00 22.71 10.50
N SER A 96 -38.66 21.46 10.18
CA SER A 96 -39.59 20.48 9.60
C SER A 96 -39.07 19.06 9.84
N GLU A 97 -39.38 18.46 10.98
CA GLU A 97 -38.89 17.13 11.37
C GLU A 97 -39.38 16.03 10.42
N SER A 98 -38.55 15.67 9.44
CA SER A 98 -38.72 14.42 8.70
C SER A 98 -38.11 13.26 9.51
N VAL A 99 -38.78 12.10 9.56
CA VAL A 99 -38.32 10.91 10.31
C VAL A 99 -36.92 10.45 9.87
N SER A 100 -36.55 10.75 8.63
CA SER A 100 -35.24 10.45 8.05
C SER A 100 -34.11 11.27 8.69
N ASP A 101 -34.34 12.57 8.95
CA ASP A 101 -33.30 13.47 9.48
C ASP A 101 -32.91 13.13 10.92
N ARG A 102 -33.90 12.73 11.75
CA ARG A 102 -33.66 12.29 13.12
C ARG A 102 -32.81 11.02 13.20
N ARG A 103 -32.85 10.16 12.18
CA ARG A 103 -32.02 8.94 12.09
C ARG A 103 -30.61 9.21 11.59
N LEU A 104 -30.43 10.22 10.74
CA LEU A 104 -29.13 10.56 10.15
C LEU A 104 -28.24 11.36 11.10
N SER A 105 -28.81 12.22 11.95
CA SER A 105 -28.06 13.06 12.91
C SER A 105 -27.02 12.30 13.77
N PRO A 106 -27.33 11.18 14.45
CA PRO A 106 -26.33 10.46 15.26
C PRO A 106 -25.24 9.79 14.40
N LEU A 107 -25.58 9.33 13.19
CA LEU A 107 -24.61 8.72 12.26
C LEU A 107 -23.63 9.76 11.70
N LEU A 108 -24.13 10.95 11.36
CA LEU A 108 -23.30 12.08 10.93
C LEU A 108 -22.36 12.53 12.04
N ARG A 109 -22.86 12.67 13.28
CA ARG A 109 -22.01 12.98 14.43
C ARG A 109 -20.90 11.95 14.62
N ARG A 110 -21.23 10.66 14.52
CA ARG A 110 -20.23 9.59 14.65
C ARG A 110 -19.20 9.62 13.53
N ARG A 111 -19.64 9.88 12.29
CA ARG A 111 -18.74 10.07 11.15
C ARG A 111 -17.80 11.24 11.39
N ASP A 112 -18.30 12.36 11.90
CA ASP A 112 -17.50 13.57 12.14
C ASP A 112 -16.47 13.36 13.25
N GLU A 113 -16.84 12.66 14.32
CA GLU A 113 -15.89 12.21 15.37
C GLU A 113 -14.78 11.33 14.78
N LEU A 114 -15.13 10.35 13.94
CA LEU A 114 -14.16 9.47 13.29
C LEU A 114 -13.27 10.22 12.31
N SER A 115 -13.83 11.16 11.55
CA SER A 115 -13.10 12.01 10.61
C SER A 115 -12.11 12.93 11.34
N LEU A 116 -12.51 13.47 12.50
CA LEU A 116 -11.62 14.23 13.37
C LEU A 116 -10.49 13.35 13.93
N CYS A 117 -10.79 12.12 14.35
CA CYS A 117 -9.77 11.17 14.81
C CYS A 117 -8.79 10.77 13.70
N LEU A 118 -9.30 10.53 12.49
CA LEU A 118 -8.49 10.19 11.32
C LEU A 118 -7.57 11.34 10.93
N THR A 119 -8.10 12.57 10.84
CA THR A 119 -7.27 13.75 10.51
C THR A 119 -6.21 14.02 11.58
N LYS A 120 -6.51 13.80 12.86
CA LYS A 120 -5.51 13.85 13.94
C LYS A 120 -4.43 12.79 13.79
N LEU A 121 -4.80 11.56 13.43
CA LEU A 121 -3.85 10.48 13.20
C LEU A 121 -2.96 10.76 11.98
N ALA A 122 -3.56 11.16 10.86
CA ALA A 122 -2.84 11.52 9.63
C ALA A 122 -1.85 12.67 9.88
N LYS A 123 -2.22 13.70 10.64
CA LYS A 123 -1.30 14.78 11.04
C LYS A 123 -0.14 14.28 11.91
N LYS A 124 -0.40 13.32 12.80
CA LYS A 124 0.66 12.71 13.62
C LYS A 124 1.60 11.88 12.74
N GLU A 125 1.05 11.10 11.81
CA GLU A 125 1.82 10.32 10.85
C GLU A 125 2.70 11.21 9.97
N GLU A 126 2.14 12.28 9.40
CA GLU A 126 2.88 13.25 8.61
C GLU A 126 4.02 13.89 9.42
N LYS A 127 3.76 14.26 10.69
CA LYS A 127 4.80 14.79 11.59
C LYS A 127 5.91 13.77 11.85
N MET A 128 5.56 12.51 12.14
CA MET A 128 6.54 11.45 12.38
C MET A 128 7.37 11.17 11.13
N MET A 129 6.75 11.18 9.95
CA MET A 129 7.47 11.02 8.67
C MET A 129 8.41 12.19 8.41
N ALA A 130 7.98 13.42 8.66
CA ALA A 130 8.85 14.59 8.53
C ALA A 130 10.05 14.53 9.49
N GLU A 131 9.82 14.13 10.75
CA GLU A 131 10.89 13.94 11.74
C GLU A 131 11.85 12.80 11.32
N LEU A 132 11.33 11.69 10.80
CA LEU A 132 12.15 10.58 10.29
C LEU A 132 13.02 11.01 9.11
N LEU A 133 12.46 11.75 8.15
CA LEU A 133 13.19 12.25 6.99
C LEU A 133 14.29 13.24 7.39
N GLU A 134 14.03 14.11 8.38
CA GLU A 134 15.05 14.99 8.95
C GLU A 134 16.21 14.18 9.57
N LYS A 135 15.89 13.14 10.34
CA LYS A 135 16.91 12.25 10.93
C LYS A 135 17.66 11.44 9.90
N GLU A 136 17.01 11.01 8.83
CA GLU A 136 17.65 10.31 7.72
C GLU A 136 18.62 11.24 6.97
N ALA A 137 18.21 12.48 6.71
CA ALA A 137 19.08 13.48 6.10
C ALA A 137 20.31 13.78 6.96
N ASP A 138 20.12 13.93 8.28
CA ASP A 138 21.22 14.09 9.24
C ASP A 138 22.14 12.87 9.27
N ASN A 139 21.59 11.66 9.25
CA ASN A 139 22.39 10.43 9.21
C ASN A 139 23.24 10.34 7.95
N ILE A 140 22.68 10.66 6.77
CA ILE A 140 23.44 10.70 5.52
C ILE A 140 24.57 11.74 5.60
N ARG A 141 24.32 12.91 6.21
CA ARG A 141 25.34 13.94 6.40
C ARG A 141 26.45 13.46 7.33
N ILE A 142 26.10 12.91 8.49
CA ILE A 142 27.07 12.38 9.47
C ILE A 142 27.85 11.20 8.87
N ALA A 143 27.19 10.30 8.12
CA ALA A 143 27.86 9.20 7.44
C ALA A 143 28.92 9.71 6.45
N ARG A 144 28.61 10.76 5.67
CA ARG A 144 29.58 11.40 4.77
C ARG A 144 30.73 12.03 5.55
N GLU A 145 30.44 12.75 6.61
CA GLU A 145 31.47 13.34 7.48
C GLU A 145 32.38 12.25 8.08
N ASN A 146 31.81 11.16 8.58
CA ASN A 146 32.54 10.00 9.10
C ASN A 146 33.42 9.35 8.02
N THR A 147 32.91 9.17 6.80
CA THR A 147 33.73 8.63 5.70
C THR A 147 34.88 9.56 5.34
N ASN A 148 34.66 10.87 5.37
CA ASN A 148 35.72 11.86 5.10
C ASN A 148 36.77 11.84 6.21
N LEU A 149 36.36 11.80 7.48
CA LEU A 149 37.27 11.70 8.62
C LEU A 149 38.04 10.37 8.63
N ALA A 150 37.41 9.26 8.27
CA ALA A 150 38.09 7.98 8.10
C ALA A 150 39.13 8.04 6.96
N ALA A 151 38.79 8.69 5.84
CA ALA A 151 39.72 8.89 4.74
C ALA A 151 40.92 9.77 5.15
N THR A 152 40.70 10.87 5.88
CA THR A 152 41.80 11.71 6.37
C THR A 152 42.64 10.99 7.43
N MET A 153 42.02 10.18 8.29
CA MET A 153 42.74 9.34 9.25
C MET A 153 43.63 8.31 8.53
N LEU A 154 43.12 7.66 7.48
CA LEU A 154 43.91 6.74 6.66
C LEU A 154 45.05 7.46 5.95
N GLU A 155 44.81 8.63 5.37
CA GLU A 155 45.84 9.46 4.74
C GLU A 155 46.93 9.87 5.74
N LEU A 156 46.54 10.28 6.96
CA LEU A 156 47.47 10.62 8.03
C LEU A 156 48.24 9.39 8.53
N ALA A 157 47.60 8.23 8.63
CA ALA A 157 48.26 6.97 8.99
C ALA A 157 49.21 6.50 7.89
N GLU A 158 48.90 6.74 6.61
CA GLU A 158 49.82 6.52 5.50
C GLU A 158 51.00 7.49 5.56
N LYS A 159 50.76 8.79 5.77
CA LYS A 159 51.82 9.79 5.98
C LYS A 159 52.70 9.49 7.19
N GLY A 160 52.14 8.91 8.26
CA GLY A 160 52.89 8.42 9.41
C GLY A 160 53.61 7.08 9.18
N ARG A 161 53.14 6.26 8.23
CA ARG A 161 53.83 5.06 7.72
C ARG A 161 54.97 5.39 6.77
N TYR A 162 54.95 6.54 6.09
CA TYR A 162 56.12 7.07 5.39
C TYR A 162 57.14 7.56 6.43
N PRO A 163 58.27 6.87 6.60
CA PRO A 163 59.06 7.05 7.79
C PRO A 163 59.82 8.37 7.74
N GLN A 164 59.61 9.15 8.79
CA GLN A 164 60.74 9.65 9.56
C GLN A 164 61.59 8.42 9.92
N HIS A 165 62.53 8.11 9.02
CA HIS A 165 63.52 7.02 9.01
C HIS A 165 63.71 6.31 10.37
N HIS A 166 63.52 4.97 10.44
CA HIS A 166 64.32 3.96 11.18
C HIS A 166 63.50 2.72 11.63
N SER A 167 63.38 1.68 10.77
CA SER A 167 63.49 0.24 11.11
C SER A 167 62.85 -0.68 10.04
N SER A 168 63.45 -0.76 8.83
CA SER A 168 63.01 -1.69 7.77
C SER A 168 62.96 -3.18 8.16
N PHE A 169 63.47 -3.54 9.35
CA PHE A 169 63.48 -4.90 9.86
C PHE A 169 62.19 -5.29 10.61
N GLU A 170 61.55 -4.35 11.31
CA GLU A 170 60.35 -4.62 12.12
C GLU A 170 59.10 -4.83 11.27
N ASP A 171 58.95 -4.06 10.17
CA ASP A 171 57.83 -4.21 9.25
C ASP A 171 57.79 -5.58 8.55
N THR A 172 58.95 -6.19 8.29
CA THR A 172 58.99 -7.53 7.67
C THR A 172 58.58 -8.64 8.63
N ALA A 173 58.79 -8.46 9.94
CA ALA A 173 58.40 -9.43 10.94
C ALA A 173 56.87 -9.38 11.15
N VAL A 174 56.32 -8.18 11.31
CA VAL A 174 54.87 -7.98 11.48
C VAL A 174 54.08 -8.43 10.24
N GLN A 175 54.55 -8.12 9.03
CA GLN A 175 53.90 -8.59 7.80
C GLN A 175 53.92 -10.11 7.65
N LYS A 176 55.02 -10.78 8.05
CA LYS A 176 55.11 -12.25 8.04
C LYS A 176 54.14 -12.87 9.05
N GLU A 177 53.97 -12.23 10.21
CA GLU A 177 53.03 -12.69 11.23
C GLU A 177 51.57 -12.55 10.76
N ILE A 178 51.21 -11.43 10.13
CA ILE A 178 49.87 -11.23 9.54
C ILE A 178 49.60 -12.28 8.47
N PHE A 179 50.53 -12.51 7.53
CA PHE A 179 50.35 -13.51 6.48
C PHE A 179 50.23 -14.93 7.05
N ALA A 180 51.01 -15.25 8.10
CA ALA A 180 50.89 -16.52 8.80
C ALA A 180 49.50 -16.66 9.45
N MET A 181 48.99 -15.63 10.15
CA MET A 181 47.67 -15.64 10.76
C MET A 181 46.55 -15.77 9.73
N GLU A 182 46.62 -15.06 8.61
CA GLU A 182 45.66 -15.18 7.51
C GLU A 182 45.67 -16.60 6.93
N SER A 183 46.84 -17.18 6.67
CA SER A 183 46.95 -18.55 6.16
C SER A 183 46.34 -19.58 7.12
N MET A 184 46.49 -19.36 8.44
CA MET A 184 45.88 -20.20 9.47
C MET A 184 44.35 -20.05 9.50
N LEU A 185 43.82 -18.84 9.32
CA LEU A 185 42.37 -18.59 9.21
C LEU A 185 41.77 -19.19 7.94
N TYR A 186 42.46 -19.12 6.81
CA TYR A 186 42.01 -19.79 5.58
C TYR A 186 41.99 -21.32 5.76
N ALA A 187 43.03 -21.89 6.36
CA ALA A 187 43.08 -23.32 6.64
C ALA A 187 41.97 -23.76 7.61
N SER A 188 41.66 -22.97 8.64
CA SER A 188 40.59 -23.29 9.59
C SER A 188 39.20 -23.18 8.96
N ARG A 189 38.95 -22.16 8.13
CA ARG A 189 37.71 -22.01 7.36
C ARG A 189 37.52 -23.15 6.37
N GLN A 190 38.58 -23.55 5.67
CA GLN A 190 38.51 -24.68 4.74
C GLN A 190 38.19 -25.99 5.47
N LYS A 191 38.81 -26.23 6.63
CA LYS A 191 38.47 -27.39 7.48
C LYS A 191 37.03 -27.36 7.97
N TRP A 192 36.56 -26.20 8.43
CA TRP A 192 35.18 -26.03 8.86
C TRP A 192 34.19 -26.30 7.72
N LYS A 193 34.47 -25.78 6.52
CA LYS A 193 33.65 -26.04 5.34
C LYS A 193 33.58 -27.53 5.01
N MET A 194 34.71 -28.22 4.98
CA MET A 194 34.75 -29.67 4.75
C MET A 194 33.98 -30.45 5.83
N MET A 195 34.12 -30.06 7.11
CA MET A 195 33.36 -30.68 8.20
C MET A 195 31.86 -30.43 8.06
N LYS A 196 31.45 -29.20 7.73
CA LYS A 196 30.04 -28.84 7.53
C LYS A 196 29.44 -29.62 6.36
N GLU A 197 30.12 -29.64 5.22
CA GLU A 197 29.71 -30.39 4.02
C GLU A 197 29.60 -31.90 4.29
N THR A 198 30.55 -32.46 5.05
CA THR A 198 30.51 -33.89 5.40
C THR A 198 29.36 -34.20 6.36
N ALA A 199 29.15 -33.35 7.37
CA ALA A 199 28.06 -33.51 8.33
C ALA A 199 26.68 -33.35 7.67
N SER A 200 26.51 -32.35 6.80
CA SER A 200 25.26 -32.12 6.08
C SER A 200 24.96 -33.27 5.12
N ALA A 201 25.95 -33.76 4.36
CA ALA A 201 25.80 -34.91 3.47
C ALA A 201 25.44 -36.20 4.25
N ALA A 202 26.07 -36.43 5.41
CA ALA A 202 25.77 -37.60 6.24
C ALA A 202 24.35 -37.55 6.81
N VAL A 203 23.90 -36.40 7.32
CA VAL A 203 22.54 -36.23 7.88
C VAL A 203 21.50 -36.36 6.78
N ALA A 204 21.67 -35.68 5.65
CA ALA A 204 20.76 -35.74 4.51
C ALA A 204 20.70 -37.16 3.89
N GLY A 205 21.84 -37.86 3.82
CA GLY A 205 21.94 -39.23 3.30
C GLY A 205 21.45 -40.33 4.25
N SER A 206 21.35 -40.06 5.56
CA SER A 206 20.92 -41.07 6.56
C SER A 206 19.43 -41.42 6.51
N GLY A 207 18.62 -40.62 5.81
CA GLY A 207 17.16 -40.79 5.76
C GLY A 207 16.42 -40.32 7.02
N VAL A 208 17.11 -39.71 7.98
CA VAL A 208 16.49 -39.02 9.12
C VAL A 208 15.69 -37.82 8.63
N ALA A 209 14.53 -37.55 9.23
CA ALA A 209 13.66 -36.43 8.86
C ALA A 209 14.19 -35.07 9.37
N TRP A 210 15.36 -34.66 8.87
CA TRP A 210 16.09 -33.45 9.25
C TRP A 210 15.31 -32.14 9.03
N ALA A 211 14.33 -32.11 8.13
CA ALA A 211 13.49 -30.94 7.89
C ALA A 211 12.47 -30.65 9.02
N ARG A 212 12.25 -31.59 9.95
CA ARG A 212 11.31 -31.43 11.06
C ARG A 212 11.96 -30.96 12.36
N ASP A 213 13.28 -31.08 12.45
CA ASP A 213 14.07 -30.68 13.62
C ASP A 213 14.82 -29.39 13.28
N PRO A 214 14.58 -28.27 14.01
CA PRO A 214 15.26 -27.01 13.74
C PRO A 214 16.80 -27.11 13.88
N GLU A 215 17.32 -28.00 14.73
CA GLU A 215 18.77 -28.16 14.91
C GLU A 215 19.41 -28.84 13.70
N LEU A 216 18.76 -29.86 13.14
CA LEU A 216 19.23 -30.56 11.94
C LEU A 216 19.02 -29.72 10.67
N LEU A 217 17.97 -28.90 10.65
CA LEU A 217 17.70 -27.97 9.56
C LEU A 217 18.82 -26.94 9.42
N LEU A 218 19.26 -26.32 10.53
CA LEU A 218 20.39 -25.39 10.54
C LEU A 218 21.73 -26.04 10.18
N LEU A 219 21.90 -27.32 10.51
CA LEU A 219 23.13 -28.04 10.17
C LEU A 219 23.23 -28.36 8.66
N VAL A 220 22.09 -28.63 8.01
CA VAL A 220 22.02 -29.01 6.60
C VAL A 220 21.93 -27.79 5.66
N LEU A 221 21.24 -26.73 6.07
CA LEU A 221 21.16 -25.49 5.29
C LEU A 221 22.40 -24.61 5.50
N ASP A 222 22.82 -23.95 4.43
CA ASP A 222 23.80 -22.87 4.49
C ASP A 222 23.08 -21.54 4.78
N ASP A 223 23.67 -20.70 5.64
CA ASP A 223 23.13 -19.39 6.04
C ASP A 223 23.32 -18.29 4.96
N GLU A 224 23.34 -18.67 3.67
CA GLU A 224 23.33 -17.69 2.57
C GLU A 224 21.91 -17.14 2.32
#